data_AF-A0A2E4G5G8-F1
#
_entry.id   AF-A0A2E4G5G8-F1
#
_cell.length_a   1.000
_cell.length_b   1.000
_cell.length_c   1.000
_cell.angle_alpha   90.00
_cell.angle_beta   90.00
_cell.angle_gamma   90.00
#
_symmetry.space_group_name_H-M   'P 1'
#
loop_
_entity.id
_entity.type
_entity.pdbx_description
1 polymer ?
#
loop_
_entity_poly.entity_id
_entity_poly.type
_entity_poly.pdbx_seq_one_letter_code
_entity_poly.pdbx_strand_id
1 'polypeptide(L)'
;MIESVKELYEEYPYPSSRQYKFDITNERLSISGVGPFNVKGEHIFVAGCGVAEACVIANTNPASRVYGIDLSETSIKAAKAIRRKYQLKNLTLQVGDFNHVQNTDAFDHVIASGVIHHVENDHLAVYNIWRLLKEGGKFAGMVYSDRRPNFIREKSQFFREEGFNAKQVIEYFEKNKHEPAYIWYDVHVKDKEEIADTWLHPRFREYSKEDMYNLLSLYFEGDVKVHINPDNPYKLNFEAYK
;
A
#
# COMPACT_ATOMS: atom_id res chain seq x y z
N MET A 1 -6.40 0.16 -22.12
CA MET A 1 -6.91 0.70 -20.85
C MET A 1 -6.52 -0.27 -19.77
N ILE A 2 -6.19 0.18 -18.56
CA ILE A 2 -5.92 -0.73 -17.43
C ILE A 2 -7.26 -1.19 -16.88
N GLU A 3 -7.55 -2.49 -16.91
CA GLU A 3 -8.87 -3.03 -16.57
C GLU A 3 -8.91 -3.63 -15.16
N SER A 4 -7.74 -3.96 -14.60
CA SER A 4 -7.64 -4.53 -13.26
C SER A 4 -6.47 -3.96 -12.43
N VAL A 5 -6.59 -4.11 -11.10
CA VAL A 5 -5.52 -3.73 -10.15
C VAL A 5 -4.24 -4.51 -10.42
N LYS A 6 -4.36 -5.80 -10.80
CA LYS A 6 -3.20 -6.62 -11.17
C LYS A 6 -2.48 -6.03 -12.38
N GLU A 7 -3.19 -5.75 -13.47
CA GLU A 7 -2.60 -5.18 -14.68
C GLU A 7 -1.90 -3.86 -14.40
N LEU A 8 -2.49 -3.00 -13.55
CA LEU A 8 -1.87 -1.73 -13.16
C LEU A 8 -0.48 -1.95 -12.56
N TYR A 9 -0.39 -2.80 -11.53
CA TYR A 9 0.87 -3.01 -10.82
C TYR A 9 1.85 -3.96 -11.54
N GLU A 10 1.41 -4.69 -12.56
CA GLU A 10 2.32 -5.37 -13.49
C GLU A 10 3.00 -4.37 -14.44
N GLU A 11 2.26 -3.39 -14.95
CA GLU A 11 2.80 -2.36 -15.84
C GLU A 11 3.57 -1.27 -15.07
N TYR A 12 3.07 -0.90 -13.88
CA TYR A 12 3.56 0.18 -13.04
C TYR A 12 3.81 -0.31 -11.59
N PRO A 13 4.87 -1.09 -11.34
CA PRO A 13 5.14 -1.63 -10.01
C PRO A 13 5.44 -0.51 -9.00
N TYR A 14 4.63 -0.44 -7.95
CA TYR A 14 4.67 0.62 -6.94
C TYR A 14 5.05 0.06 -5.54
N PRO A 15 5.72 0.85 -4.68
CA PRO A 15 6.42 2.10 -5.00
C PRO A 15 7.55 1.90 -6.01
N SER A 16 7.82 2.92 -6.81
CA SER A 16 8.83 2.86 -7.86
C SER A 16 10.24 2.64 -7.31
N SER A 17 10.98 1.71 -7.94
CA SER A 17 12.40 1.49 -7.64
C SER A 17 13.30 2.68 -7.91
N ARG A 18 12.88 3.60 -8.78
CA ARG A 18 13.63 4.81 -9.12
C ARG A 18 13.43 5.89 -8.05
N GLN A 19 12.21 6.05 -7.56
CA GLN A 19 11.84 7.07 -6.57
C GLN A 19 12.58 6.89 -5.24
N TYR A 20 12.80 5.64 -4.80
CA TYR A 20 13.31 5.38 -3.46
C TYR A 20 14.79 4.98 -3.40
N LYS A 21 15.46 4.78 -4.55
CA LYS A 21 16.81 4.17 -4.63
C LYS A 21 16.99 3.03 -3.61
N PHE A 22 15.93 2.25 -3.34
CA PHE A 22 15.62 1.62 -2.05
C PHE A 22 16.85 1.33 -1.19
N ASP A 23 17.28 2.34 -0.44
CA ASP A 23 18.24 2.14 0.62
C ASP A 23 17.47 1.71 1.84
N ILE A 24 17.16 0.41 1.90
CA ILE A 24 16.35 -0.17 2.99
C ILE A 24 17.02 -0.03 4.37
N THR A 25 18.26 0.46 4.43
CA THR A 25 18.95 0.81 5.68
C THR A 25 18.48 2.15 6.25
N ASN A 26 17.80 2.98 5.45
CA ASN A 26 17.18 4.20 5.93
C ASN A 26 15.89 3.86 6.69
N GLU A 27 15.97 3.86 8.01
CA GLU A 27 14.86 3.56 8.93
C GLU A 27 13.65 4.50 8.76
N ARG A 28 13.82 5.65 8.07
CA ARG A 28 12.70 6.55 7.69
C ARG A 28 11.93 6.09 6.46
N LEU A 29 12.27 4.96 5.84
CA LEU A 29 11.42 4.27 4.87
C LEU A 29 10.22 3.61 5.56
N SER A 30 9.51 4.35 6.41
CA SER A 30 8.09 4.10 6.58
C SER A 30 7.44 4.55 5.26
N ILE A 31 7.43 3.67 4.26
CA ILE A 31 6.83 3.94 2.94
C ILE A 31 5.39 4.49 3.11
N SER A 32 4.77 4.18 4.23
CA SER A 32 3.39 4.42 4.57
C SER A 32 3.10 5.03 5.93
N GLY A 33 4.11 5.21 6.79
CA GLY A 33 3.91 5.61 8.19
C GLY A 33 3.34 4.52 9.10
N VAL A 34 3.25 3.27 8.61
CA VAL A 34 2.71 2.11 9.34
C VAL A 34 3.81 1.31 10.06
N GLY A 35 5.04 1.78 10.02
CA GLY A 35 6.22 1.18 10.63
C GLY A 35 7.40 2.17 10.63
N PRO A 36 8.64 1.74 10.90
CA PRO A 36 9.03 0.37 11.20
C PRO A 36 8.60 -0.06 12.60
N PHE A 37 8.22 -1.34 12.73
CA PHE A 37 8.19 -2.02 14.02
C PHE A 37 9.63 -2.37 14.41
N ASN A 38 9.92 -2.33 15.70
CA ASN A 38 11.17 -2.85 16.27
C ASN A 38 10.81 -3.98 17.23
N VAL A 39 10.54 -5.14 16.64
CA VAL A 39 10.09 -6.34 17.32
C VAL A 39 11.11 -7.46 17.16
N LYS A 40 11.14 -8.41 18.09
CA LYS A 40 12.18 -9.45 18.12
C LYS A 40 11.54 -10.83 18.23
N GLY A 41 11.87 -11.70 17.27
CA GLY A 41 11.43 -13.09 17.29
C GLY A 41 9.98 -13.30 16.85
N GLU A 42 9.34 -12.27 16.29
CA GLU A 42 7.93 -12.29 15.92
C GLU A 42 7.73 -12.66 14.44
N HIS A 43 6.50 -13.04 14.11
CA HIS A 43 6.07 -13.37 12.75
C HIS A 43 5.26 -12.21 12.18
N ILE A 44 5.73 -11.66 11.06
CA ILE A 44 5.16 -10.48 10.41
C ILE A 44 4.66 -10.86 9.01
N PHE A 45 3.40 -10.56 8.72
CA PHE A 45 2.82 -10.66 7.38
C PHE A 45 2.68 -9.28 6.75
N VAL A 46 3.07 -9.14 5.49
CA VAL A 46 2.93 -7.90 4.72
C VAL A 46 2.06 -8.18 3.50
N ALA A 47 0.81 -7.72 3.54
CA ALA A 47 -0.13 -7.80 2.43
C ALA A 47 0.10 -6.63 1.47
N GLY A 48 0.19 -6.91 0.16
CA GLY A 48 0.48 -5.88 -0.85
C GLY A 48 1.86 -5.27 -0.61
N CYS A 49 2.89 -6.11 -0.43
CA CYS A 49 4.21 -5.65 0.00
C CYS A 49 4.94 -4.76 -1.02
N GLY A 50 4.41 -4.67 -2.25
CA GLY A 50 4.97 -3.91 -3.35
C GLY A 50 6.41 -4.29 -3.62
N VAL A 51 7.18 -3.30 -4.08
CA VAL A 51 8.58 -3.50 -4.43
C VAL A 51 9.50 -3.63 -3.21
N ALA A 52 9.18 -3.00 -2.07
CA ALA A 52 10.17 -2.84 -1.00
C ALA A 52 9.70 -2.90 0.45
N GLU A 53 8.39 -2.78 0.75
CA GLU A 53 7.94 -2.63 2.14
C GLU A 53 8.36 -3.83 3.01
N ALA A 54 8.14 -5.05 2.52
CA ALA A 54 8.58 -6.26 3.21
C ALA A 54 10.12 -6.38 3.34
N CYS A 55 10.88 -5.82 2.39
CA CYS A 55 12.34 -5.77 2.49
C CYS A 55 12.81 -4.82 3.59
N VAL A 56 12.19 -3.64 3.71
CA VAL A 56 12.49 -2.69 4.77
C VAL A 56 12.17 -3.30 6.13
N ILE A 57 10.98 -3.88 6.29
CA ILE A 57 10.55 -4.52 7.55
C ILE A 57 11.49 -5.67 7.94
N ALA A 58 11.88 -6.52 7.00
CA ALA A 58 12.80 -7.61 7.27
C ALA A 58 14.20 -7.13 7.66
N ASN A 59 14.68 -6.03 7.06
CA ASN A 59 15.97 -5.42 7.39
C ASN A 59 15.97 -4.80 8.79
N THR A 60 14.89 -4.11 9.18
CA THR A 60 14.78 -3.49 10.51
C THR A 60 14.47 -4.47 11.62
N ASN A 61 13.98 -5.68 11.30
CA ASN A 61 13.65 -6.73 12.27
C ASN A 61 14.40 -8.04 11.98
N PRO A 62 15.75 -8.07 12.09
CA PRO A 62 16.57 -9.21 11.66
C PRO A 62 16.33 -10.50 12.47
N ALA A 63 15.75 -10.40 13.68
CA ALA A 63 15.40 -11.54 14.52
C ALA A 63 14.00 -12.10 14.25
N SER A 64 13.18 -11.39 13.46
CA SER A 64 11.78 -11.73 13.17
C SER A 64 11.65 -12.36 11.79
N ARG A 65 10.60 -13.17 11.57
CA ARG A 65 10.29 -13.78 10.28
C ARG A 65 9.28 -12.93 9.53
N VAL A 66 9.57 -12.59 8.29
CA VAL A 66 8.71 -11.74 7.46
C VAL A 66 8.21 -12.53 6.25
N TYR A 67 6.91 -12.48 6.02
CA TYR A 67 6.24 -13.07 4.87
C TYR A 67 5.49 -11.98 4.10
N GLY A 68 5.95 -11.66 2.89
CA GLY A 68 5.34 -10.65 2.03
C GLY A 68 4.66 -11.27 0.82
N ILE A 69 3.45 -10.78 0.52
CA ILE A 69 2.77 -11.11 -0.73
C ILE A 69 2.37 -9.87 -1.50
N ASP A 70 2.31 -10.00 -2.81
CA ASP A 70 1.78 -8.98 -3.71
C ASP A 70 1.10 -9.66 -4.91
N LEU A 71 0.09 -8.98 -5.48
CA LEU A 71 -0.65 -9.48 -6.64
C LEU A 71 0.20 -9.42 -7.93
N SER A 72 1.18 -8.51 -7.98
CA SER A 72 2.05 -8.28 -9.12
C SER A 72 3.31 -9.14 -9.07
N GLU A 73 3.50 -9.96 -10.11
CA GLU A 73 4.72 -10.72 -10.37
C GLU A 73 5.91 -9.79 -10.56
N THR A 74 5.69 -8.66 -11.21
CA THR A 74 6.71 -7.63 -11.44
C THR A 74 7.18 -7.00 -10.13
N SER A 75 6.26 -6.65 -9.23
CA SER A 75 6.58 -6.16 -7.88
C SER A 75 7.37 -7.19 -7.07
N ILE A 76 6.93 -8.45 -7.04
CA ILE A 76 7.63 -9.52 -6.33
C ILE A 76 9.02 -9.79 -6.91
N LYS A 77 9.18 -9.74 -8.24
CA LYS A 77 10.49 -9.90 -8.89
C LYS A 77 11.45 -8.80 -8.46
N ALA A 78 10.98 -7.55 -8.40
CA ALA A 78 11.77 -6.42 -7.92
C ALA A 78 12.12 -6.55 -6.42
N ALA A 79 11.15 -6.93 -5.58
CA ALA A 79 11.38 -7.20 -4.16
C ALA A 79 12.39 -8.34 -3.94
N LYS A 80 12.32 -9.43 -4.72
CA LYS A 80 13.31 -10.52 -4.68
C LYS A 80 14.72 -10.07 -5.08
N ALA A 81 14.85 -9.07 -5.96
CA ALA A 81 16.15 -8.48 -6.28
C ALA A 81 16.72 -7.70 -5.07
N ILE A 82 15.89 -6.92 -4.38
CA ILE A 82 16.28 -6.21 -3.14
C ILE A 82 16.64 -7.20 -2.04
N ARG A 83 15.80 -8.20 -1.79
CA ARG A 83 16.06 -9.30 -0.84
C ARG A 83 17.43 -9.95 -1.05
N ARG A 84 17.79 -10.25 -2.30
CA ARG A 84 19.12 -10.82 -2.65
C ARG A 84 20.25 -9.84 -2.40
N LYS A 85 20.10 -8.58 -2.84
CA LYS A 85 21.09 -7.52 -2.66
C LYS A 85 21.46 -7.31 -1.19
N TYR A 86 20.48 -7.31 -0.30
CA TYR A 86 20.65 -7.09 1.15
C TYR A 86 20.72 -8.39 1.97
N GLN A 87 20.76 -9.56 1.32
CA GLN A 87 20.88 -10.87 1.99
C GLN A 87 19.84 -11.11 3.09
N LEU A 88 18.60 -10.70 2.87
CA LEU A 88 17.50 -10.81 3.85
C LEU A 88 17.01 -12.26 3.94
N LYS A 89 17.69 -13.06 4.77
CA LYS A 89 17.41 -14.50 4.96
C LYS A 89 16.10 -14.76 5.72
N ASN A 90 15.64 -13.78 6.49
CA ASN A 90 14.41 -13.83 7.29
C ASN A 90 13.14 -13.45 6.51
N LEU A 91 13.27 -13.12 5.21
CA LEU A 91 12.17 -12.71 4.35
C LEU A 91 11.79 -13.80 3.34
N THR A 92 10.50 -14.12 3.28
CA THR A 92 9.86 -14.91 2.22
C THR A 92 8.94 -14.01 1.39
N LEU A 93 8.99 -14.16 0.07
CA LEU A 93 8.22 -13.35 -0.89
C LEU A 93 7.49 -14.25 -1.89
N GLN A 94 6.19 -14.05 -2.02
CA GLN A 94 5.33 -14.83 -2.91
C GLN A 94 4.34 -13.96 -3.67
N VAL A 95 4.05 -14.34 -4.92
CA VAL A 95 2.94 -13.77 -5.68
C VAL A 95 1.64 -14.36 -5.14
N GLY A 96 0.69 -13.52 -4.76
CA GLY A 96 -0.57 -13.97 -4.21
C GLY A 96 -1.59 -12.87 -4.07
N ASP A 97 -2.86 -13.25 -4.24
CA ASP A 97 -3.99 -12.40 -3.90
C ASP A 97 -4.28 -12.53 -2.41
N PHE A 98 -4.20 -11.42 -1.69
CA PHE A 98 -4.43 -11.41 -0.26
C PHE A 98 -5.90 -11.74 0.09
N ASN A 99 -6.86 -11.55 -0.83
CA ASN A 99 -8.26 -11.98 -0.65
C ASN A 99 -8.41 -13.51 -0.59
N HIS A 100 -7.42 -14.24 -1.09
CA HIS A 100 -7.42 -15.70 -1.21
C HIS A 100 -6.30 -16.38 -0.41
N VAL A 101 -5.71 -15.68 0.56
CA VAL A 101 -4.64 -16.24 1.40
C VAL A 101 -5.17 -17.41 2.22
N GLN A 102 -4.70 -18.61 1.89
CA GLN A 102 -5.03 -19.86 2.60
C GLN A 102 -4.10 -20.12 3.80
N ASN A 103 -3.23 -19.17 4.13
CA ASN A 103 -2.21 -19.40 5.15
C ASN A 103 -2.85 -19.68 6.51
N THR A 104 -2.42 -20.76 7.16
CA THR A 104 -2.91 -21.19 8.47
C THR A 104 -2.01 -20.71 9.61
N ASP A 105 -0.86 -20.12 9.28
CA ASP A 105 0.05 -19.56 10.27
C ASP A 105 -0.54 -18.27 10.84
N ALA A 106 -0.68 -18.24 12.17
CA ALA A 106 -1.07 -17.05 12.88
C ALA A 106 0.15 -16.11 13.07
N PHE A 107 0.00 -14.85 12.70
CA PHE A 107 1.03 -13.80 12.76
C PHE A 107 0.88 -12.92 14.00
N ASP A 108 2.00 -12.45 14.53
CA ASP A 108 2.01 -11.44 15.61
C ASP A 108 1.64 -10.06 15.04
N HIS A 109 2.08 -9.78 13.81
CA HIS A 109 1.79 -8.56 13.09
C HIS A 109 1.30 -8.83 11.67
N VAL A 110 0.26 -8.11 11.26
CA VAL A 110 -0.15 -8.00 9.86
C VAL A 110 -0.07 -6.53 9.45
N ILE A 111 0.52 -6.28 8.29
CA ILE A 111 0.69 -4.94 7.73
C ILE A 111 0.01 -4.91 6.36
N ALA A 112 -0.86 -3.91 6.14
CA ALA A 112 -1.50 -3.67 4.85
C ALA A 112 -1.55 -2.16 4.57
N SER A 113 -0.47 -1.64 4.02
CA SER A 113 -0.35 -0.23 3.64
C SER A 113 -0.61 -0.08 2.14
N GLY A 114 -1.43 0.88 1.73
CA GLY A 114 -1.61 1.08 0.29
C GLY A 114 -2.52 0.02 -0.34
N VAL A 115 -3.25 -0.77 0.47
CA VAL A 115 -3.96 -1.96 -0.03
C VAL A 115 -5.47 -1.79 0.02
N ILE A 116 -6.04 -1.57 1.21
CA ILE A 116 -7.49 -1.65 1.46
C ILE A 116 -8.33 -0.68 0.59
N HIS A 117 -7.76 0.42 0.10
CA HIS A 117 -8.46 1.34 -0.80
C HIS A 117 -8.52 0.90 -2.26
N HIS A 118 -7.83 -0.18 -2.62
CA HIS A 118 -7.81 -0.72 -3.98
C HIS A 118 -8.59 -2.03 -4.12
N VAL A 119 -9.09 -2.59 -3.02
CA VAL A 119 -9.73 -3.91 -2.99
C VAL A 119 -11.20 -3.80 -3.36
N GLU A 120 -11.75 -4.89 -3.90
CA GLU A 120 -13.18 -4.96 -4.24
C GLU A 120 -14.07 -5.09 -3.00
N ASN A 121 -13.63 -5.88 -2.02
CA ASN A 121 -14.37 -6.16 -0.80
C ASN A 121 -13.48 -5.91 0.41
N ASP A 122 -13.61 -4.71 0.98
CA ASP A 122 -12.87 -4.26 2.15
C ASP A 122 -13.24 -5.04 3.42
N HIS A 123 -14.49 -5.47 3.57
CA HIS A 123 -14.90 -6.38 4.63
C HIS A 123 -14.16 -7.72 4.58
N LEU A 124 -14.12 -8.37 3.42
CA LEU A 124 -13.39 -9.62 3.23
C LEU A 124 -11.89 -9.42 3.47
N ALA A 125 -11.34 -8.28 3.03
CA ALA A 125 -9.96 -7.94 3.25
C ALA A 125 -9.62 -7.85 4.74
N VAL A 126 -10.41 -7.09 5.50
CA VAL A 126 -10.22 -6.93 6.95
C VAL A 126 -10.48 -8.24 7.70
N TYR A 127 -11.48 -9.02 7.30
CA TYR A 127 -11.74 -10.35 7.85
C TYR A 127 -10.56 -11.30 7.67
N ASN A 128 -9.98 -11.35 6.46
CA ASN A 128 -8.82 -12.20 6.18
C ASN A 128 -7.61 -11.77 7.02
N ILE A 129 -7.42 -10.47 7.22
CA ILE A 129 -6.36 -9.93 8.09
C ILE A 129 -6.59 -10.35 9.55
N TRP A 130 -7.80 -10.17 10.07
CA TRP A 130 -8.17 -10.62 11.41
C TRP A 130 -7.95 -12.14 11.60
N ARG A 131 -8.30 -12.95 10.58
CA ARG A 131 -8.08 -14.41 10.62
C ARG A 131 -6.60 -14.78 10.67
N LEU A 132 -5.74 -14.02 9.99
CA LEU A 132 -4.29 -14.24 9.96
C LEU A 132 -3.60 -13.88 11.28
N LEU A 133 -4.22 -13.08 12.15
CA LEU A 133 -3.63 -12.68 13.42
C LEU A 133 -3.78 -13.75 14.50
N LYS A 134 -2.75 -13.88 15.34
CA LYS A 134 -2.85 -14.50 16.67
C LYS A 134 -3.78 -13.66 17.57
N GLU A 135 -4.30 -14.28 18.62
CA GLU A 135 -4.87 -13.54 19.75
C GLU A 135 -3.79 -12.61 20.35
N GLY A 136 -4.14 -11.35 20.59
CA GLY A 136 -3.22 -10.27 20.96
C GLY A 136 -2.41 -9.68 19.80
N GLY A 137 -2.56 -10.21 18.58
CA GLY A 137 -1.84 -9.77 17.40
C GLY A 137 -2.30 -8.40 16.90
N LYS A 138 -1.38 -7.65 16.29
CA LYS A 138 -1.63 -6.29 15.82
C LYS A 138 -1.77 -6.22 14.30
N PHE A 139 -2.88 -5.65 13.84
CA PHE A 139 -3.03 -5.13 12.50
C PHE A 139 -2.57 -3.67 12.44
N ALA A 140 -1.79 -3.29 11.43
CA ALA A 140 -1.50 -1.90 11.12
C ALA A 140 -1.64 -1.64 9.61
N GLY A 141 -2.15 -0.48 9.23
CA GLY A 141 -2.33 -0.15 7.82
C GLY A 141 -2.44 1.34 7.53
N MET A 142 -2.44 1.65 6.24
CA MET A 142 -2.62 3.00 5.71
C MET A 142 -3.53 2.99 4.49
N VAL A 143 -4.50 3.90 4.47
CA VAL A 143 -5.37 4.18 3.32
C VAL A 143 -5.38 5.67 2.97
N TYR A 144 -5.80 6.02 1.75
CA TYR A 144 -6.03 7.42 1.42
C TYR A 144 -7.30 7.95 2.10
N SER A 145 -7.19 9.16 2.64
CA SER A 145 -8.28 9.86 3.31
C SER A 145 -9.21 10.55 2.32
N ASP A 146 -10.46 10.75 2.73
CA ASP A 146 -11.46 11.58 2.05
C ASP A 146 -11.10 13.08 1.97
N ARG A 147 -10.01 13.50 2.62
CA ARG A 147 -9.52 14.89 2.60
C ARG A 147 -8.78 15.27 1.33
N ARG A 148 -8.59 14.33 0.39
CA ARG A 148 -7.98 14.64 -0.90
C ARG A 148 -8.85 15.64 -1.69
N PRO A 149 -8.24 16.61 -2.38
CA PRO A 149 -8.98 17.57 -3.19
C PRO A 149 -9.89 16.92 -4.24
N ASN A 150 -11.10 17.48 -4.44
CA ASN A 150 -12.09 16.98 -5.41
C ASN A 150 -11.53 16.82 -6.83
N PHE A 151 -10.66 17.73 -7.27
CA PHE A 151 -10.08 17.67 -8.61
C PHE A 151 -9.29 16.38 -8.87
N ILE A 152 -8.80 15.71 -7.82
CA ILE A 152 -8.11 14.42 -7.97
C ILE A 152 -9.10 13.36 -8.47
N ARG A 153 -10.27 13.29 -7.81
CA ARG A 153 -11.34 12.36 -8.18
C ARG A 153 -11.86 12.65 -9.59
N GLU A 154 -12.17 13.92 -9.87
CA GLU A 154 -12.71 14.36 -11.15
C GLU A 154 -11.75 14.04 -12.32
N LYS A 155 -10.46 14.37 -12.19
CA LYS A 155 -9.49 14.11 -13.26
C LYS A 155 -9.13 12.64 -13.37
N SER A 156 -9.05 11.92 -12.26
CA SER A 156 -8.87 10.47 -12.29
C SER A 156 -10.03 9.77 -13.03
N GLN A 157 -11.27 10.19 -12.78
CA GLN A 157 -12.43 9.71 -13.52
C GLN A 157 -12.34 10.02 -15.01
N PHE A 158 -12.09 11.29 -15.36
CA PHE A 158 -11.94 11.72 -16.75
C PHE A 158 -10.86 10.90 -17.50
N PHE A 159 -9.67 10.75 -16.92
CA PHE A 159 -8.60 9.99 -17.56
C PHE A 159 -8.95 8.51 -17.76
N ARG A 160 -9.70 7.90 -16.83
CA ARG A 160 -10.16 6.52 -17.00
C ARG A 160 -11.23 6.40 -18.10
N GLU A 161 -12.21 7.29 -18.11
CA GLU A 161 -13.31 7.28 -19.10
C GLU A 161 -12.78 7.49 -20.52
N GLU A 162 -11.80 8.38 -20.69
CA GLU A 162 -11.12 8.62 -21.97
C GLU A 162 -10.05 7.57 -22.30
N GLY A 163 -9.79 6.61 -21.40
CA GLY A 163 -8.83 5.52 -21.61
C GLY A 163 -7.37 5.96 -21.70
N PHE A 164 -6.99 7.00 -20.95
CA PHE A 164 -5.62 7.51 -20.94
C PHE A 164 -4.63 6.48 -20.36
N ASN A 165 -3.41 6.49 -20.91
CA ASN A 165 -2.25 5.89 -20.28
C ASN A 165 -1.36 6.95 -19.59
N ALA A 166 -0.33 6.51 -18.85
CA ALA A 166 0.54 7.42 -18.10
C ALA A 166 1.21 8.49 -18.98
N LYS A 167 1.55 8.16 -20.23
CA LYS A 167 2.14 9.14 -21.18
C LYS A 167 1.14 10.23 -21.55
N GLN A 168 -0.11 9.86 -21.81
CA GLN A 168 -1.16 10.81 -22.16
C GLN A 168 -1.53 11.73 -20.99
N VAL A 169 -1.48 11.22 -19.74
CA VAL A 169 -1.65 12.05 -18.54
C VAL A 169 -0.55 13.13 -18.46
N ILE A 170 0.72 12.76 -18.70
CA ILE A 170 1.83 13.72 -18.75
C ILE A 170 1.56 14.77 -19.84
N GLU A 171 1.25 14.34 -21.06
CA GLU A 171 0.98 15.25 -22.18
C GLU A 171 -0.22 16.18 -21.92
N TYR A 172 -1.24 15.70 -21.19
CA TYR A 172 -2.38 16.50 -20.77
C TYR A 172 -1.95 17.59 -19.79
N PHE A 173 -1.22 17.24 -18.75
CA PHE A 173 -0.79 18.19 -17.73
C PHE A 173 0.19 19.23 -18.30
N GLU A 174 1.09 18.84 -19.21
CA GLU A 174 1.97 19.78 -19.90
C GLU A 174 1.20 20.83 -20.72
N LYS A 175 0.03 20.48 -21.26
CA LYS A 175 -0.83 21.41 -22.01
C LYS A 175 -1.77 22.22 -21.11
N ASN A 176 -2.06 21.74 -19.90
CA ASN A 176 -3.08 22.30 -19.01
C ASN A 176 -2.50 22.78 -17.67
N LYS A 177 -1.36 23.49 -17.71
CA LYS A 177 -0.63 23.94 -16.50
C LYS A 177 -1.38 24.88 -15.56
N HIS A 178 -2.51 25.42 -16.01
CA HIS A 178 -3.33 26.36 -15.25
C HIS A 178 -4.37 25.66 -14.35
N GLU A 179 -4.60 24.36 -14.51
CA GLU A 179 -5.57 23.63 -13.72
C GLU A 179 -5.07 23.35 -12.29
N PRO A 180 -5.93 23.35 -11.26
CA PRO A 180 -5.53 22.95 -9.90
C PRO A 180 -4.91 21.55 -9.81
N ALA A 181 -5.39 20.62 -10.64
CA ALA A 181 -4.83 19.26 -10.71
C ALA A 181 -3.39 19.24 -11.23
N TYR A 182 -2.99 20.19 -12.08
CA TYR A 182 -1.60 20.34 -12.50
C TYR A 182 -0.70 20.70 -11.33
N ILE A 183 -1.13 21.60 -10.44
CA ILE A 183 -0.32 22.00 -9.28
C ILE A 183 -0.05 20.79 -8.37
N TRP A 184 -1.07 19.95 -8.15
CA TRP A 184 -0.90 18.71 -7.41
C TRP A 184 0.06 17.74 -8.13
N TYR A 185 -0.12 17.56 -9.44
CA TYR A 185 0.76 16.76 -10.28
C TYR A 185 2.23 17.24 -10.17
N ASP A 186 2.48 18.54 -10.36
CA ASP A 186 3.81 19.14 -10.39
C ASP A 186 4.57 18.99 -9.07
N VAL A 187 3.85 19.05 -7.94
CA VAL A 187 4.46 18.94 -6.61
C VAL A 187 4.64 17.48 -6.15
N HIS A 188 3.74 16.57 -6.52
CA HIS A 188 3.68 15.25 -5.90
C HIS A 188 4.03 14.08 -6.81
N VAL A 189 3.88 14.23 -8.12
CA VAL A 189 4.15 13.16 -9.07
C VAL A 189 5.63 13.16 -9.46
N LYS A 190 6.29 12.02 -9.22
CA LYS A 190 7.74 11.87 -9.46
C LYS A 190 8.08 10.99 -10.66
N ASP A 191 7.20 10.05 -10.97
CA ASP A 191 7.36 9.11 -12.06
C ASP A 191 6.00 8.57 -12.54
N LYS A 192 6.04 7.64 -13.50
CA LYS A 192 4.85 7.11 -14.15
C LYS A 192 4.06 6.19 -13.22
N GLU A 193 4.73 5.56 -12.27
CA GLU A 193 4.13 4.69 -11.28
C GLU A 193 3.25 5.50 -10.31
N GLU A 194 3.72 6.66 -9.84
CA GLU A 194 2.90 7.59 -9.05
C GLU A 194 1.72 8.16 -9.88
N ILE A 195 1.90 8.37 -11.19
CA ILE A 195 0.80 8.73 -12.10
C ILE A 195 -0.24 7.63 -12.15
N ALA A 196 0.18 6.38 -12.35
CA ALA A 196 -0.72 5.25 -12.47
C ALA A 196 -1.53 5.06 -11.19
N ASP A 197 -0.86 5.07 -10.03
CA ASP A 197 -1.49 4.92 -8.71
C ASP A 197 -2.49 6.05 -8.39
N THR A 198 -2.14 7.31 -8.72
CA THR A 198 -2.98 8.46 -8.40
C THR A 198 -4.15 8.63 -9.37
N TRP A 199 -3.88 8.52 -10.68
CA TRP A 199 -4.77 9.03 -11.72
C TRP A 199 -5.45 7.92 -12.52
N LEU A 200 -4.78 6.79 -12.72
CA LEU A 200 -5.24 5.72 -13.62
C LEU A 200 -5.76 4.49 -12.89
N HIS A 201 -5.78 4.51 -11.55
CA HIS A 201 -6.12 3.33 -10.77
C HIS A 201 -7.58 2.90 -11.00
N PRO A 202 -7.83 1.64 -11.42
CA PRO A 202 -9.18 1.18 -11.82
C PRO A 202 -10.12 0.98 -10.63
N ARG A 203 -9.56 0.82 -9.43
CA ARG A 203 -10.30 0.62 -8.17
C ARG A 203 -9.77 1.55 -7.10
N PHE A 204 -10.54 2.55 -6.69
CA PHE A 204 -10.07 3.49 -5.68
C PHE A 204 -11.22 3.91 -4.78
N ARG A 205 -11.06 3.71 -3.46
CA ARG A 205 -11.95 4.21 -2.43
C ARG A 205 -11.18 5.02 -1.40
N GLU A 206 -11.67 6.20 -1.09
CA GLU A 206 -11.19 6.98 0.04
C GLU A 206 -12.00 6.65 1.29
N TYR A 207 -11.40 6.91 2.45
CA TYR A 207 -12.06 6.68 3.73
C TYR A 207 -12.01 7.93 4.59
N SER A 208 -13.11 8.23 5.28
CA SER A 208 -13.08 9.08 6.46
C SER A 208 -12.48 8.31 7.65
N LYS A 209 -12.18 9.02 8.75
CA LYS A 209 -11.79 8.36 10.01
C LYS A 209 -12.88 7.42 10.53
N GLU A 210 -14.13 7.83 10.36
CA GLU A 210 -15.30 7.08 10.83
C GLU A 210 -15.51 5.81 9.99
N ASP A 211 -15.36 5.90 8.66
CA ASP A 211 -15.45 4.73 7.77
C ASP A 211 -14.45 3.65 8.16
N MET A 212 -13.18 4.03 8.35
CA MET A 212 -12.15 3.06 8.74
C MET A 212 -12.37 2.52 10.14
N TYR A 213 -12.78 3.36 11.10
CA TYR A 213 -13.06 2.90 12.46
C TYR A 213 -14.19 1.86 12.45
N ASN A 214 -15.31 2.18 11.80
CA ASN A 214 -16.47 1.31 11.70
C ASN A 214 -16.11 -0.01 10.99
N LEU A 215 -15.36 0.04 9.89
CA LEU A 215 -14.92 -1.17 9.17
C LEU A 215 -14.07 -2.09 10.04
N LEU A 216 -13.09 -1.54 10.78
CA LEU A 216 -12.22 -2.31 11.66
C LEU A 216 -12.99 -2.89 12.85
N SER A 217 -13.87 -2.10 13.48
CA SER A 217 -14.66 -2.51 14.65
C SER A 217 -15.67 -3.63 14.37
N LEU A 218 -15.89 -4.02 13.11
CA LEU A 218 -16.69 -5.21 12.77
C LEU A 218 -16.00 -6.52 13.14
N TYR A 219 -14.66 -6.52 13.23
CA TYR A 219 -13.86 -7.73 13.44
C TYR A 219 -12.93 -7.62 14.65
N PHE A 220 -12.49 -6.42 14.98
CA PHE A 220 -11.60 -6.16 16.09
C PHE A 220 -12.38 -5.60 17.27
N GLU A 221 -12.57 -6.44 18.30
CA GLU A 221 -13.20 -6.04 19.57
C GLU A 221 -12.26 -5.24 20.48
N GLY A 222 -10.95 -5.27 20.20
CA GLY A 222 -9.92 -4.56 20.95
C GLY A 222 -9.74 -3.08 20.58
N ASP A 223 -8.60 -2.51 20.97
CA ASP A 223 -8.26 -1.10 20.73
C ASP A 223 -8.07 -0.79 19.24
N VAL A 224 -9.09 -0.24 18.60
CA VAL A 224 -9.01 0.33 17.24
C VAL A 224 -8.61 1.80 17.31
N LYS A 225 -7.53 2.17 16.64
CA LYS A 225 -7.08 3.56 16.53
C LYS A 225 -6.95 3.95 15.08
N VAL A 226 -7.63 5.03 14.70
CA VAL A 226 -7.56 5.62 13.36
C VAL A 226 -7.15 7.08 13.51
N HIS A 227 -6.12 7.50 12.78
CA HIS A 227 -5.63 8.87 12.80
C HIS A 227 -5.21 9.37 11.43
N ILE A 228 -5.34 10.67 11.23
CA ILE A 228 -4.80 11.35 10.06
C ILE A 228 -3.28 11.35 10.21
N ASN A 229 -2.57 10.98 9.15
CA ASN A 229 -1.12 11.01 9.14
C ASN A 229 -0.65 12.48 9.33
N PRO A 230 0.20 12.75 10.34
CA PRO A 230 0.61 14.12 10.69
C PRO A 230 1.43 14.79 9.58
N ASP A 231 2.16 14.01 8.78
CA ASP A 231 3.00 14.50 7.70
C ASP A 231 2.24 14.62 6.37
N ASN A 232 1.09 13.93 6.25
CA ASN A 232 0.28 13.95 5.05
C ASN A 232 -1.22 13.79 5.38
N PRO A 233 -2.02 14.87 5.36
CA PRO A 233 -3.42 14.82 5.74
C PRO A 233 -4.30 13.99 4.77
N TYR A 234 -3.76 13.63 3.60
CA TYR A 234 -4.39 12.78 2.60
C TYR A 234 -4.25 11.28 2.90
N LYS A 235 -3.60 10.91 4.00
CA LYS A 235 -3.43 9.53 4.44
C LYS A 235 -4.04 9.33 5.83
N LEU A 236 -4.70 8.19 6.01
CA LEU A 236 -5.12 7.66 7.30
C LEU A 236 -4.22 6.51 7.68
N ASN A 237 -3.63 6.58 8.86
CA ASN A 237 -2.96 5.45 9.48
C ASN A 237 -3.89 4.84 10.53
N PHE A 238 -3.84 3.54 10.70
CA PHE A 238 -4.62 2.85 11.72
C PHE A 238 -3.90 1.64 12.30
N GLU A 239 -4.30 1.29 13.51
CA GLU A 239 -3.93 0.06 14.19
C GLU A 239 -5.16 -0.57 14.85
N ALA A 240 -5.20 -1.90 14.90
CA ALA A 240 -6.21 -2.68 15.60
C ALA A 240 -5.58 -3.93 16.21
N TYR A 241 -6.11 -4.41 17.33
CA TYR A 241 -5.62 -5.60 18.02
C TYR A 241 -6.73 -6.65 18.07
N LYS A 242 -6.38 -7.89 17.75
CA LYS A 242 -7.26 -9.05 17.91
C LYS A 242 -7.21 -9.52 19.35
#